data_AF-A0A143X3F0-F1
#
_entry.id   AF-A0A143X3F0-F1
#
_cell.length_a   1.000
_cell.length_b   1.000
_cell.length_c   1.000
_cell.angle_alpha   90.00
_cell.angle_beta   90.00
_cell.angle_gamma   90.00
#
_symmetry.space_group_name_H-M   'P 1'
#
loop_
_entity.id
_entity.type
_entity.pdbx_description
1 polymer ?
#
loop_
_entity_poly.entity_id
_entity_poly.type
_entity_poly.pdbx_seq_one_letter_code
_entity_poly.pdbx_strand_id
1 'polypeptide(L)'
;MTHQRQCKLTVIKKAYFEDLAKDYAPVSITCPCQKFEEGQTFILDQNGPQGYWHLMGGTFCSEAWAAISNYVDTILQGGTFQTDRKENYRIACCPSGIRPVIFKIELLKDE
;
A
#
# COMPACT_ATOMS: atom_id res chain seq x y z
N MET A 1 10.35 25.42 -10.20
CA MET A 1 9.01 24.83 -10.00
C MET A 1 9.24 23.52 -9.27
N THR A 2 8.68 23.36 -8.07
CA THR A 2 8.82 22.13 -7.29
C THR A 2 7.90 21.10 -7.92
N HIS A 3 8.45 20.16 -8.71
CA HIS A 3 7.69 19.09 -9.33
C HIS A 3 7.07 18.24 -8.23
N GLN A 4 5.74 18.28 -8.11
CA GLN A 4 5.03 17.57 -7.06
C GLN A 4 4.67 16.18 -7.58
N ARG A 5 5.52 15.20 -7.27
CA ARG A 5 5.29 13.81 -7.64
C ARG A 5 4.08 13.24 -6.93
N GLN A 6 3.36 12.39 -7.63
CA GLN A 6 2.20 11.68 -7.10
C GLN A 6 2.41 10.18 -7.20
N CYS A 7 2.16 9.48 -6.10
CA CYS A 7 2.16 8.03 -6.01
C CYS A 7 0.73 7.51 -6.09
N LYS A 8 0.49 6.50 -6.92
CA LYS A 8 -0.75 5.73 -6.94
C LYS A 8 -0.54 4.41 -6.21
N LEU A 9 -1.37 4.18 -5.20
CA LEU A 9 -1.52 2.88 -4.56
C LEU A 9 -2.75 2.19 -5.12
N THR A 10 -2.65 0.92 -5.48
CA THR A 10 -3.78 0.08 -5.88
C THR A 10 -3.78 -1.19 -5.05
N VAL A 11 -4.91 -1.53 -4.42
CA VAL A 11 -5.12 -2.82 -3.78
C VAL A 11 -5.35 -3.85 -4.87
N ILE A 12 -4.39 -4.75 -5.08
CA ILE A 12 -4.47 -5.77 -6.14
C ILE A 12 -5.29 -6.97 -5.67
N LYS A 13 -5.01 -7.43 -4.45
CA LYS A 13 -5.56 -8.67 -3.94
C LYS A 13 -5.60 -8.70 -2.43
N LYS A 14 -6.62 -9.35 -1.88
CA LYS A 14 -6.75 -9.75 -0.49
C LYS A 14 -6.73 -11.27 -0.42
N ALA A 15 -6.17 -11.82 0.65
CA ALA A 15 -6.26 -13.24 0.93
C ALA A 15 -6.68 -13.48 2.37
N TYR A 16 -7.12 -14.71 2.64
CA TYR A 16 -7.35 -15.23 3.97
C TYR A 16 -6.98 -16.71 3.98
N PHE A 17 -6.04 -17.09 4.83
CA PHE A 17 -5.56 -18.47 4.96
C PHE A 17 -6.33 -19.16 6.08
N GLU A 18 -7.44 -19.81 5.71
CA GLU A 18 -8.35 -20.48 6.66
C GLU A 18 -7.68 -21.61 7.45
N ASP A 19 -6.76 -22.31 6.81
CA ASP A 19 -5.94 -23.36 7.41
C ASP A 19 -5.10 -22.80 8.57
N LEU A 20 -4.36 -21.70 8.33
CA LEU A 20 -3.57 -21.04 9.35
C LEU A 20 -4.44 -20.32 10.39
N ALA A 21 -5.61 -19.82 9.99
CA ALA A 21 -6.50 -19.12 10.89
C ALA A 21 -7.07 -20.03 11.98
N LYS A 22 -7.41 -21.28 11.65
CA LYS A 22 -7.93 -22.25 12.62
C LYS A 22 -6.96 -22.53 13.76
N ASP A 23 -5.67 -22.58 13.46
CA ASP A 23 -4.64 -22.99 14.42
C ASP A 23 -3.96 -21.80 15.13
N TYR A 24 -3.87 -20.64 14.46
CA TYR A 24 -3.02 -19.53 14.92
C TYR A 24 -3.70 -18.16 14.97
N ALA A 25 -4.89 -17.96 14.37
CA ALA A 25 -5.53 -16.66 14.41
C ALA A 25 -6.22 -16.40 15.76
N PRO A 26 -6.25 -15.14 16.22
CA PRO A 26 -7.21 -14.71 17.22
C PRO A 26 -8.64 -15.01 16.74
N VAL A 27 -9.52 -15.39 17.67
CA VAL A 27 -10.95 -15.70 17.41
C VAL A 27 -11.69 -14.56 16.68
N SER A 28 -11.20 -13.32 16.78
CA SER A 28 -11.74 -12.15 16.10
C SER A 28 -11.42 -12.06 14.60
N ILE A 29 -10.46 -12.83 14.08
CA ILE A 29 -10.05 -12.81 12.67
C ILE A 29 -10.69 -13.99 11.94
N THR A 30 -11.89 -13.74 11.39
CA THR A 30 -12.70 -14.75 10.69
C THR A 30 -12.83 -14.53 9.19
N CYS A 31 -12.22 -13.46 8.67
CA CYS A 31 -12.38 -13.06 7.28
C CYS A 31 -11.15 -12.31 6.75
N PRO A 32 -11.05 -12.13 5.40
CA PRO A 32 -10.08 -11.22 4.80
C PRO A 32 -10.13 -9.82 5.41
N CYS A 33 -9.11 -9.01 5.14
CA CYS A 33 -9.08 -7.63 5.62
C CYS A 33 -10.34 -6.85 5.17
N GLN A 34 -11.07 -6.29 6.13
CA GLN A 34 -12.27 -5.45 5.91
C GLN A 34 -11.95 -3.97 5.70
N LYS A 35 -10.68 -3.57 5.93
CA LYS A 35 -10.25 -2.16 5.83
C LYS A 35 -10.04 -1.71 4.39
N PHE A 36 -9.80 -2.66 3.49
CA PHE A 36 -9.47 -2.42 2.08
C PHE A 36 -10.36 -3.25 1.19
N GLU A 37 -10.57 -2.81 -0.06
CA GLU A 37 -11.25 -3.58 -1.10
C GLU A 37 -10.35 -3.82 -2.32
N GLU A 38 -10.52 -4.95 -3.00
CA GLU A 38 -9.76 -5.22 -4.22
C GLU A 38 -10.13 -4.21 -5.31
N GLY A 39 -9.14 -3.69 -6.02
CA GLY A 39 -9.30 -2.61 -6.99
C GLY A 39 -9.37 -1.21 -6.38
N GLN A 40 -9.41 -1.07 -5.05
CA GLN A 40 -9.38 0.24 -4.40
C GLN A 40 -8.07 0.97 -4.70
N THR A 41 -8.15 2.25 -5.06
CA THR A 41 -6.99 3.07 -5.40
C THR A 41 -6.89 4.30 -4.51
N PHE A 42 -5.65 4.72 -4.24
CA PHE A 42 -5.33 5.94 -3.53
C PHE A 42 -4.29 6.73 -4.30
N ILE A 43 -4.41 8.05 -4.28
CA ILE A 43 -3.43 8.96 -4.87
C ILE A 43 -2.84 9.77 -3.72
N LEU A 44 -1.53 9.72 -3.58
CA LEU A 44 -0.79 10.42 -2.54
C LEU A 44 0.21 11.36 -3.16
N ASP A 45 0.33 12.53 -2.55
CA ASP A 45 1.42 13.46 -2.74
C ASP A 45 2.21 13.58 -1.41
N GLN A 46 3.23 14.44 -1.40
CA GLN A 46 4.04 14.61 -0.19
C GLN A 46 3.31 15.36 0.93
N ASN A 47 2.60 16.45 0.62
CA ASN A 47 2.13 17.45 1.60
C ASN A 47 0.61 17.70 1.60
N GLY A 48 -0.17 17.01 0.78
CA GLY A 48 -1.61 17.15 0.72
C GLY A 48 -2.30 16.58 1.97
N PRO A 49 -3.58 16.89 2.20
CA PRO A 49 -4.33 16.45 3.38
C PRO A 49 -4.48 14.92 3.46
N GLN A 50 -4.37 14.23 2.31
CA GLN A 50 -4.34 12.77 2.19
C GLN A 50 -2.92 12.24 1.87
N GLY A 51 -1.92 13.11 1.98
CA GLY A 51 -0.55 12.86 1.57
C GLY A 51 0.25 12.01 2.56
N TYR A 52 1.51 11.79 2.21
CA TYR A 52 2.44 10.91 2.90
C TYR A 52 2.52 11.15 4.42
N TRP A 53 2.70 12.41 4.84
CA TRP A 53 2.84 12.76 6.26
C TRP A 53 1.56 12.64 7.08
N HIS A 54 0.40 12.52 6.40
CA HIS A 54 -0.90 12.50 7.05
C HIS A 54 -1.56 11.12 7.06
N LEU A 55 -0.88 10.04 6.65
CA LEU A 55 -1.44 8.68 6.66
C LEU A 55 -2.82 8.60 5.96
N MET A 56 -2.98 9.31 4.83
CA MET A 56 -4.28 9.54 4.20
C MET A 56 -5.34 10.04 5.20
N GLY A 57 -5.11 11.23 5.77
CA GLY A 57 -6.01 11.85 6.74
C GLY A 57 -6.19 11.02 8.01
N GLY A 58 -5.21 10.20 8.39
CA GLY A 58 -5.25 9.29 9.54
C GLY A 58 -6.15 8.07 9.34
N THR A 59 -6.70 7.86 8.13
CA THR A 59 -7.67 6.80 7.89
C THR A 59 -7.04 5.51 7.39
N PHE A 60 -5.81 5.54 6.90
CA PHE A 60 -5.12 4.34 6.40
C PHE A 60 -4.71 3.42 7.55
N CYS A 61 -4.64 2.11 7.28
CA CYS A 61 -4.19 1.13 8.26
C CYS A 61 -2.71 1.35 8.59
N SER A 62 -2.38 1.59 9.86
CA SER A 62 -0.99 1.85 10.30
C SER A 62 -0.05 0.67 10.02
N GLU A 63 -0.51 -0.57 10.21
CA GLU A 63 0.27 -1.78 9.91
C GLU A 63 0.58 -1.89 8.42
N ALA A 64 -0.42 -1.69 7.56
CA ALA A 64 -0.20 -1.68 6.12
C ALA A 64 0.72 -0.53 5.71
N TRP A 65 0.58 0.65 6.31
CA TRP A 65 1.43 1.81 6.04
C TRP A 65 2.89 1.54 6.37
N ALA A 66 3.17 1.00 7.55
CA ALA A 66 4.53 0.68 7.98
C ALA A 66 5.26 -0.25 6.98
N ALA A 67 4.52 -1.11 6.28
CA ALA A 67 5.07 -2.01 5.27
C ALA A 67 5.28 -1.37 3.89
N ILE A 68 4.58 -0.27 3.57
CA ILE A 68 4.60 0.32 2.23
C ILE A 68 5.16 1.75 2.17
N SER A 69 5.26 2.45 3.29
CA SER A 69 5.60 3.88 3.35
C SER A 69 6.95 4.17 2.72
N ASN A 70 7.98 3.38 3.00
CA ASN A 70 9.31 3.58 2.41
C ASN A 70 9.32 3.50 0.88
N TYR A 71 8.45 2.66 0.30
CA TYR A 71 8.32 2.59 -1.16
C TYR A 71 7.58 3.80 -1.72
N VAL A 72 6.53 4.26 -1.03
CA VAL A 72 5.82 5.50 -1.39
C VAL A 72 6.79 6.69 -1.33
N ASP A 73 7.56 6.81 -0.25
CA ASP A 73 8.56 7.85 -0.06
C ASP A 73 9.65 7.82 -1.15
N THR A 74 10.14 6.62 -1.49
CA THR A 74 11.08 6.43 -2.60
C THR A 74 10.53 7.02 -3.89
N ILE A 75 9.27 6.72 -4.26
CA ILE A 75 8.64 7.29 -5.46
C ILE A 75 8.54 8.82 -5.36
N LEU A 76 8.04 9.33 -4.23
CA LEU A 76 7.83 10.77 -4.04
C LEU A 76 9.15 11.56 -4.09
N GLN A 77 10.26 10.98 -3.63
CA GLN A 77 11.60 11.56 -3.72
C GLN A 77 12.27 11.39 -5.09
N GLY A 78 11.68 10.61 -6.01
CA GLY A 78 12.23 10.37 -7.35
C GLY A 78 13.13 9.17 -7.50
N GLY A 79 13.11 8.29 -6.51
CA GLY A 79 13.72 6.98 -6.65
C GLY A 79 12.97 6.13 -7.67
N THR A 80 13.72 5.22 -8.28
CA THR A 80 13.19 4.21 -9.19
C THR A 80 13.35 2.84 -8.55
N PHE A 81 12.36 1.97 -8.72
CA PHE A 81 12.55 0.57 -8.39
C PHE A 81 13.32 -0.09 -9.51
N GLN A 82 14.40 -0.81 -9.17
CA GLN A 82 15.04 -1.70 -10.13
C GLN A 82 14.08 -2.86 -10.40
N THR A 83 13.38 -2.78 -11.52
CA THR A 83 12.52 -3.85 -12.02
C THR A 83 13.01 -4.26 -13.41
N ASP A 84 12.86 -5.54 -13.74
CA ASP A 84 13.06 -6.09 -15.08
C ASP A 84 12.00 -5.59 -16.10
N ARG A 85 10.99 -4.85 -15.62
CA ARG A 85 9.91 -4.28 -16.40
C ARG A 85 10.14 -2.78 -16.67
N LYS A 86 9.58 -2.30 -17.78
CA LYS A 86 9.64 -0.89 -18.19
C LYS A 86 8.85 0.06 -17.28
N GLU A 87 7.95 -0.46 -16.45
CA GLU A 87 7.10 0.35 -15.57
C GLU A 87 7.73 0.49 -14.18
N ASN A 88 7.82 1.73 -13.67
CA ASN A 88 8.34 2.01 -12.33
C ASN A 88 7.26 1.76 -11.26
N TYR A 89 7.10 0.48 -10.87
CA TYR A 89 6.21 0.09 -9.78
C TYR A 89 6.85 -0.94 -8.84
N ARG A 90 6.32 -1.01 -7.62
CA ARG A 90 6.65 -2.02 -6.61
C ARG A 90 5.40 -2.74 -6.15
N ILE A 91 5.51 -4.05 -5.90
CA ILE A 91 4.48 -4.81 -5.18
C ILE A 91 4.92 -4.94 -3.73
N ALA A 92 4.02 -4.64 -2.81
CA ALA A 92 4.25 -4.78 -1.37
C ALA A 92 3.02 -5.40 -0.70
N CYS A 93 3.21 -5.96 0.49
CA CYS A 93 2.19 -6.72 1.19
C CYS A 93 2.05 -6.22 2.63
N CYS A 94 0.80 -6.08 3.09
CA CYS A 94 0.52 -5.91 4.52
C CYS A 94 1.04 -7.14 5.29
N PRO A 95 1.76 -6.96 6.42
CA PRO A 95 2.41 -8.03 7.16
C PRO A 95 1.47 -8.84 8.06
N SER A 96 0.14 -8.69 7.90
CA SER A 96 -0.87 -9.37 8.73
C SER A 96 -0.77 -10.91 8.72
N GLY A 97 -0.03 -11.51 7.79
CA GLY A 97 0.25 -12.95 7.74
C GLY A 97 -0.94 -13.78 7.29
N ILE A 98 -1.97 -13.90 8.14
CA ILE A 98 -3.17 -14.73 7.91
C ILE A 98 -4.13 -14.09 6.91
N ARG A 99 -4.20 -12.76 6.87
CA ARG A 99 -5.07 -12.00 5.96
C ARG A 99 -4.35 -10.86 5.23
N PRO A 100 -3.33 -11.17 4.42
CA PRO A 100 -2.52 -10.16 3.78
C PRO A 100 -3.32 -9.36 2.74
N VAL A 101 -2.86 -8.14 2.50
CA VAL A 101 -3.37 -7.24 1.47
C VAL A 101 -2.19 -6.85 0.59
N ILE A 102 -2.32 -7.06 -0.72
CA ILE A 102 -1.26 -6.83 -1.71
C ILE A 102 -1.53 -5.49 -2.40
N PHE A 103 -0.52 -4.63 -2.42
CA PHE A 103 -0.58 -3.29 -3.02
C PHE A 103 0.36 -3.20 -4.23
N LYS A 104 -0.10 -2.57 -5.30
CA LYS A 104 0.74 -2.00 -6.36
C LYS A 104 1.03 -0.54 -5.99
N ILE A 105 2.29 -0.16 -6.03
CA ILE A 105 2.77 1.18 -5.72
C ILE A 105 3.45 1.70 -6.98
N GLU A 106 2.90 2.72 -7.62
CA GLU A 106 3.39 3.21 -8.92
C GLU A 106 3.40 4.74 -8.98
N LEU A 107 4.33 5.31 -9.75
CA LEU A 107 4.36 6.75 -10.02
C LEU A 107 3.22 7.11 -10.98
N LEU A 108 2.39 8.10 -10.64
CA LEU A 108 1.29 8.55 -11.49
C LEU A 108 1.77 9.55 -12.56
N LYS A 109 2.67 10.47 -12.20
CA LYS A 109 3.26 11.49 -13.09
C LYS A 109 4.64 11.93 -12.60
N ASP A 110 5.59 11.98 -13.53
CA ASP A 110 6.79 12.83 -13.49
C ASP A 110 6.52 13.90 -14.56
N GLU A 111 6.00 15.07 -14.18
CA GLU A 111 6.13 16.29 -14.98
C GLU A 111 7.24 17.12 -14.35
#